data_AF-A0A8B5X8R7-F1
#
_entry.id   AF-A0A8B5X8R7-F1
#
_cell.length_a   1.000
_cell.length_b   1.000
_cell.length_c   1.000
_cell.angle_alpha   90.00
_cell.angle_beta   90.00
_cell.angle_gamma   90.00
#
_symmetry.space_group_name_H-M   'P 1'
#
loop_
_entity.id
_entity.type
_entity.pdbx_description
1 polymer ?
#
loop_
_entity_poly.entity_id
_entity_poly.type
_entity_poly.pdbx_seq_one_letter_code
_entity_poly.pdbx_strand_id
1 'polypeptide(L)' 'MRFEDLPPNDRREAESAASRFLVRHHYVSLDEACQTQDLTLPDLWDRIMREAGLPECDPPTFSPFA' A
#
# COMPACT_ATOMS: atom_id res chain seq x y z
N MET A 1 -4.60 -8.17 -9.11
CA MET A 1 -3.25 -8.60 -9.56
C MET A 1 -2.40 -8.58 -8.33
N ARG A 2 -1.60 -9.62 -8.06
CA ARG A 2 -0.86 -9.63 -6.80
C ARG A 2 0.28 -8.62 -6.85
N PHE A 3 0.59 -8.02 -5.71
CA PHE A 3 1.75 -7.14 -5.58
C PHE A 3 3.04 -7.79 -6.11
N GLU A 4 3.21 -9.08 -5.83
CA GLU A 4 4.42 -9.83 -6.19
C GLU A 4 4.56 -10.06 -7.71
N ASP A 5 3.46 -9.96 -8.46
CA ASP A 5 3.42 -10.12 -9.91
C ASP A 5 3.82 -8.83 -10.66
N LEU A 6 3.88 -7.70 -9.96
CA LEU A 6 4.25 -6.42 -10.56
C LEU A 6 5.72 -6.42 -11.03
N PRO A 7 6.04 -5.71 -12.13
CA PRO A 7 7.42 -5.45 -12.52
C PRO A 7 8.23 -4.89 -11.34
N PRO A 8 9.55 -5.19 -11.23
CA PRO A 8 10.37 -4.71 -10.12
C PRO A 8 10.33 -3.19 -9.90
N ASN A 9 10.21 -2.43 -10.99
CA ASN A 9 10.08 -0.97 -10.92
C ASN A 9 8.76 -0.54 -10.28
N ASP A 10 7.65 -1.15 -10.71
CA ASP A 10 6.31 -0.81 -10.23
C ASP A 10 6.10 -1.23 -8.78
N ARG A 11 6.69 -2.36 -8.35
CA ARG A 11 6.73 -2.77 -6.93
C ARG A 11 7.42 -1.72 -6.07
N ARG A 12 8.58 -1.24 -6.51
CA ARG A 12 9.34 -0.20 -5.80
C ARG A 12 8.57 1.11 -5.72
N GLU A 13 7.88 1.49 -6.80
CA GLU A 13 7.03 2.69 -6.80
C GLU A 13 5.82 2.52 -5.88
N ALA A 14 5.19 1.34 -5.85
CA ALA A 14 4.08 1.05 -4.94
C ALA A 14 4.51 1.08 -3.46
N GLU A 15 5.66 0.49 -3.10
CA GLU A 15 6.25 0.61 -1.76
C GLU A 15 6.55 2.08 -1.41
N SER A 16 7.12 2.83 -2.36
CA SER A 16 7.44 4.24 -2.17
C SER A 16 6.17 5.08 -2.00
N ALA A 17 5.09 4.77 -2.73
CA ALA A 17 3.80 5.43 -2.61
C ALA A 17 3.18 5.18 -1.24
N ALA A 18 3.19 3.94 -0.76
CA ALA A 18 2.71 3.58 0.57
C ALA A 18 3.54 4.30 1.66
N SER A 19 4.87 4.31 1.56
CA SER A 19 5.73 5.02 2.49
C SER A 19 5.46 6.53 2.51
N ARG A 20 5.34 7.17 1.33
CA ARG A 20 5.00 8.60 1.21
C ARG A 20 3.63 8.91 1.80
N PHE A 21 2.65 8.03 1.61
CA PHE A 21 1.32 8.16 2.19
C PHE A 21 1.39 8.20 3.72
N LEU A 22 2.11 7.26 4.34
CA LEU A 22 2.30 7.22 5.79
C LEU A 22 2.95 8.51 6.32
N VAL A 23 4.04 8.96 5.69
CA VAL A 23 4.72 10.20 6.11
C VAL A 23 3.82 11.42 5.97
N ARG A 24 3.08 11.54 4.86
CA ARG A 24 2.20 12.68 4.59
C ARG A 24 1.08 12.81 5.63
N HIS A 25 0.56 11.68 6.11
CA HIS A 25 -0.56 11.64 7.04
C HIS A 25 -0.13 11.42 8.50
N HIS A 26 1.17 11.36 8.77
CA HIS A 26 1.75 11.09 10.09
C HIS A 26 1.32 9.74 10.69
N TYR A 27 1.09 8.73 9.84
CA TYR A 27 0.83 7.36 10.29
C TYR A 27 2.15 6.59 10.47
N VAL A 28 2.22 5.79 11.52
CA VAL A 28 3.34 4.88 11.84
C VAL A 28 3.24 3.59 11.04
N SER A 29 2.03 3.13 10.72
CA SER A 29 1.81 1.89 9.96
C SER A 29 0.56 1.95 9.07
N LEU A 30 0.48 1.03 8.10
CA LEU A 30 -0.74 0.86 7.29
C LEU A 30 -1.93 0.40 8.14
N ASP A 31 -1.68 -0.38 9.19
CA ASP A 31 -2.72 -0.81 10.13
C ASP A 31 -3.31 0.38 10.90
N GLU A 32 -2.47 1.31 11.39
CA GLU A 32 -2.94 2.54 12.00
C GLU A 32 -3.73 3.40 11.00
N ALA A 33 -3.26 3.49 9.75
CA ALA A 33 -3.95 4.23 8.71
C ALA A 33 -5.34 3.63 8.38
N CYS A 34 -5.46 2.30 8.37
CA CYS A 34 -6.72 1.58 8.22
C CYS A 34 -7.68 1.89 9.37
N GLN A 35 -7.21 1.77 10.62
CA GLN A 35 -8.03 2.06 11.81
C GLN A 35 -8.49 3.52 11.87
N THR A 36 -7.60 4.46 11.56
CA THR A 36 -7.89 5.89 11.62
C THR A 36 -8.90 6.32 10.55
N GLN A 37 -8.86 5.67 9.38
CA GLN A 37 -9.74 6.01 8.25
C GLN A 37 -10.97 5.11 8.14
N ASP A 38 -11.12 4.14 9.04
CA ASP A 38 -12.17 3.11 8.99
C ASP A 38 -12.21 2.39 7.63
N LEU A 39 -11.03 2.02 7.14
CA LEU A 39 -10.84 1.34 5.85
C LEU A 39 -10.23 -0.05 6.05
N THR A 40 -10.56 -0.97 5.16
CA THR A 40 -9.82 -2.24 5.06
C THR A 40 -8.47 -2.01 4.38
N LEU A 41 -7.50 -2.91 4.62
CA LEU A 41 -6.19 -2.81 3.97
C LEU A 41 -6.28 -2.80 2.42
N PRO A 42 -7.11 -3.63 1.77
CA PRO A 42 -7.34 -3.53 0.33
C PRO A 42 -7.87 -2.16 -0.11
N ASP A 43 -8.85 -1.59 0.60
CA ASP A 43 -9.43 -0.29 0.23
C ASP A 43 -8.41 0.86 0.39
N LEU A 44 -7.65 0.83 1.48
CA LEU A 44 -6.57 1.79 1.71
C LEU A 44 -5.50 1.67 0.62
N TRP A 45 -5.11 0.45 0.27
CA TRP A 45 -4.09 0.19 -0.72
C TRP A 45 -4.51 0.64 -2.12
N ASP A 46 -5.73 0.31 -2.54
CA ASP A 46 -6.32 0.77 -3.80
C ASP A 46 -6.30 2.29 -3.90
N ARG A 47 -6.68 2.96 -2.81
CA ARG A 47 -6.60 4.42 -2.72
C ARG A 47 -5.18 4.95 -2.92
N ILE A 48 -4.19 4.36 -2.26
CA ILE A 48 -2.78 4.77 -2.39
C ILE A 48 -2.31 4.58 -3.85
N MET A 49 -2.63 3.45 -4.49
CA MET A 49 -2.24 3.18 -5.87
C MET A 49 -2.88 4.19 -6.83
N ARG A 50 -4.18 4.47 -6.66
CA ARG A 50 -4.92 5.45 -7.46
C ARG A 50 -4.37 6.87 -7.27
N GLU A 51 -4.03 7.26 -6.05
CA GLU A 51 -3.40 8.56 -5.78
C GLU A 51 -1.99 8.67 -6.39
N ALA A 52 -1.27 7.55 -6.51
CA ALA A 52 0.05 7.47 -7.13
C ALA A 52 0.02 7.30 -8.66
N GLY A 53 -1.15 7.06 -9.27
CA GLY A 53 -1.27 6.75 -10.70
C GLY A 53 -0.69 5.38 -11.09
N LEU A 54 -0.62 4.46 -10.13
CA LEU A 54 -0.11 3.10 -10.30
C LEU A 54 -1.24 2.13 -10.63
N PRO A 55 -0.95 0.99 -11.28
CA PRO A 55 -1.95 -0.04 -11.53
C PRO A 55 -2.52 -0.61 -10.23
N GLU A 56 -3.81 -0.94 -10.24
CA GLU A 56 -4.47 -1.62 -9.12
C GLU A 56 -3.81 -2.98 -8.89
N CYS A 57 -3.38 -3.21 -7.65
CA CYS A 57 -2.83 -4.48 -7.20
C CYS A 57 -3.27 -4.78 -5.77
N ASP A 58 -3.25 -6.05 -5.40
CA ASP A 58 -3.47 -6.46 -4.03
C ASP A 58 -2.32 -5.92 -3.14
N PRO A 59 -2.57 -5.58 -1.87
CA PRO A 59 -1.49 -5.19 -0.96
C PRO A 59 -0.44 -6.30 -0.82
N PRO A 60 0.83 -5.96 -0.51
CA PRO A 60 1.88 -6.94 -0.31
C PRO A 60 1.45 -7.94 0.77
N THR A 61 1.68 -9.23 0.50
CA THR A 61 1.41 -10.25 1.50
C THR A 61 2.45 -10.10 2.61
N PHE A 62 2.10 -9.48 3.75
CA PHE A 62 2.94 -9.50 4.95
C PHE A 62 2.89 -10.91 5.53
N SER A 63 3.64 -11.84 4.93
CA SER A 63 3.77 -13.18 5.49
C SER A 63 4.53 -13.04 6.81
N PRO A 64 3.94 -13.43 7.96
CA PRO A 64 4.67 -13.43 9.21
C PRO A 64 5.76 -14.49 9.08
N PHE A 65 7.01 -14.03 8.89
CA PHE A 65 8.26 -14.79 8.84
C PHE A 65 8.09 -16.32 8.66
N ALA A 66 8.16 -16.79 7.42
CA ALA A 66 8.29 -18.22 7.11
C ALA A 66 9.69 -18.74 7.48
#